data_AF-A0A3M5WIC9-F1
#
_entry.id   AF-A0A3M5WIC9-F1
#
_cell.length_a   1.000
_cell.length_b   1.000
_cell.length_c   1.000
_cell.angle_alpha   90.00
_cell.angle_beta   90.00
_cell.angle_gamma   90.00
#
_symmetry.space_group_name_H-M   'P 1'
#
loop_
_entity.id
_entity.type
_entity.pdbx_description
1 polymer ?
#
loop_
_entity_poly.entity_id
_entity_poly.type
_entity_poly.pdbx_seq_one_letter_code
_entity_poly.pdbx_strand_id
1 'polypeptide(L)'
;MRLALTMALQEFGGAVLVVSHDRHLLKSTTDDFLLVADGRVQEFDGDLDDYTRWLADYRLRNAPVSSTPVNADKTDKKAQRQQAAALRQQLAPHKREADKLERDLGLVNEKLAKVEEALADSTNYEAANKDKLRDLLAEQAKLKVRESELEDAWMHALELLESMQAELEALS
;
A
#
# COMPACT_ATOMS: atom_id res chain seq x y z
N MET A 1 1.09 10.63 13.23
CA MET A 1 2.36 10.49 13.97
C MET A 1 3.60 10.31 13.08
N ARG A 2 3.51 9.78 11.84
CA ARG A 2 4.69 9.60 10.96
C ARG A 2 5.45 10.90 10.60
N LEU A 3 4.73 11.99 10.34
CA LEU A 3 5.32 13.27 9.93
C LEU A 3 6.31 13.85 10.97
N ALA A 4 5.98 13.74 12.26
CA ALA A 4 6.79 14.29 13.34
C ALA A 4 8.16 13.59 13.48
N LEU A 5 8.21 12.28 13.21
CA LEU A 5 9.45 11.51 13.26
C LEU A 5 10.37 11.84 12.08
N THR A 6 9.81 11.93 10.87
CA THR A 6 10.56 12.32 9.67
C THR A 6 11.21 13.69 9.82
N MET A 7 10.45 14.69 10.31
CA MET A 7 10.97 16.04 10.52
C MET A 7 12.06 16.07 11.61
N ALA A 8 11.85 15.35 12.72
CA ALA A 8 12.84 15.27 13.79
C ALA A 8 14.15 14.61 13.34
N LEU A 9 14.08 13.60 12.45
CA LEU A 9 15.27 12.95 11.89
C LEU A 9 16.00 13.86 10.88
N GLN A 10 15.27 14.65 10.10
CA GLN A 10 15.86 15.62 9.17
C GLN A 10 16.57 16.79 9.88
N GLU A 11 16.06 17.21 11.05
CA GLU A 11 16.64 18.33 11.82
C GLU A 11 17.80 17.90 12.74
N PHE A 12 18.08 16.60 12.82
CA PHE A 12 19.15 16.08 13.66
C PHE A 12 20.54 16.34 13.06
N GLY A 13 21.33 17.20 13.71
CA GLY A 13 22.67 17.61 13.24
C GLY A 13 23.81 16.59 13.42
N GLY A 14 23.49 15.31 13.62
CA GLY A 14 24.46 14.22 13.76
C GLY A 14 24.29 13.15 12.68
N ALA A 15 25.18 12.17 12.64
CA ALA A 15 25.05 11.03 11.73
C ALA A 15 24.00 10.04 12.25
N VAL A 16 23.10 9.57 11.38
CA VAL A 16 22.06 8.60 11.72
C VAL A 16 22.15 7.41 10.77
N LEU A 17 22.21 6.20 11.34
CA LEU A 17 22.06 4.96 10.59
C LEU A 17 20.62 4.47 10.73
N VAL A 18 19.88 4.43 9.61
CA VAL A 18 18.47 4.02 9.58
C VAL A 18 18.32 2.69 8.86
N VAL A 19 17.66 1.73 9.50
CA VAL A 19 17.24 0.46 8.89
C VAL A 19 15.72 0.40 8.95
N SER A 20 15.06 0.46 7.79
CA SER A 20 13.61 0.48 7.69
C SER A 20 13.13 -0.27 6.44
N HIS A 21 11.88 -0.73 6.49
CA HIS A 21 11.17 -1.26 5.32
C HIS A 21 10.24 -0.21 4.67
N ASP A 22 10.12 0.98 5.28
CA ASP A 22 9.33 2.09 4.75
C ASP A 22 10.14 2.91 3.74
N ARG A 23 9.79 2.80 2.46
CA ARG A 23 10.46 3.50 1.36
C ARG A 23 10.33 5.02 1.46
N HIS A 24 9.19 5.52 1.94
CA HIS A 24 8.94 6.95 1.99
C HIS A 24 9.80 7.61 3.08
N LEU A 25 9.94 6.93 4.23
CA LEU A 25 10.84 7.36 5.29
C LEU A 25 12.28 7.43 4.77
N LEU A 26 12.80 6.33 4.21
CA LEU A 26 14.17 6.28 3.68
C LEU A 26 14.41 7.39 2.65
N LYS A 27 13.53 7.51 1.65
CA LYS A 27 13.66 8.53 0.60
C LYS A 27 13.66 9.97 1.14
N SER A 28 13.03 10.21 2.29
CA SER A 28 12.90 11.56 2.85
C SER A 28 13.98 11.89 3.88
N THR A 29 14.63 10.89 4.51
CA THR A 29 15.53 11.11 5.65
C THR A 29 16.97 10.66 5.45
N THR A 30 17.30 9.98 4.35
CA THR A 30 18.66 9.46 4.12
C THR A 30 19.27 10.04 2.86
N ASP A 31 20.55 10.42 2.95
CA ASP A 31 21.32 10.96 1.82
C ASP A 31 22.01 9.84 1.02
N ASP A 32 22.57 8.84 1.71
CA ASP A 32 23.32 7.74 1.11
C ASP A 32 22.69 6.38 1.43
N PHE A 33 22.80 5.45 0.48
CA PHE A 33 22.35 4.07 0.65
C PHE A 33 23.54 3.12 0.78
N LEU A 34 23.44 2.17 1.72
CA LEU A 34 24.40 1.08 1.89
C LEU A 34 23.72 -0.25 1.54
N LEU A 35 24.36 -1.00 0.66
CA LEU A 35 23.92 -2.31 0.21
C LEU A 35 24.64 -3.40 0.98
N VAL A 36 23.87 -4.29 1.60
CA VAL A 36 24.38 -5.47 2.33
C VAL A 36 24.06 -6.73 1.53
N ALA A 37 25.05 -7.29 0.84
CA ALA A 37 24.92 -8.46 -0.01
C ALA A 37 26.20 -9.30 -0.02
N ASP A 38 26.08 -10.61 -0.27
CA ASP A 38 27.23 -11.54 -0.32
C ASP A 38 28.17 -11.47 0.90
N GLY A 39 27.61 -11.17 2.07
CA GLY A 39 28.36 -11.02 3.33
C GLY A 39 29.25 -9.77 3.39
N ARG A 40 29.06 -8.80 2.50
CA ARG A 40 29.79 -7.52 2.46
C ARG A 40 28.82 -6.34 2.50
N VAL A 41 29.34 -5.19 2.93
CA VAL A 41 28.64 -3.90 2.90
C VAL A 41 29.36 -3.01 1.90
N GLN A 42 28.61 -2.40 0.98
CA GLN A 42 29.15 -1.49 -0.02
C GLN A 42 28.21 -0.29 -0.20
N GLU A 43 28.76 0.85 -0.61
CA GLU A 43 27.96 2.02 -0.99
C GLU A 43 27.12 1.69 -2.23
N PHE A 44 25.89 2.20 -2.25
CA PHE A 44 24.94 2.01 -3.33
C PHE A 44 24.68 3.36 -4.00
N ASP A 45 25.28 3.55 -5.17
CA ASP A 45 25.21 4.77 -5.99
C ASP A 45 23.91 4.83 -6.81
N GLY A 46 22.78 4.48 -6.19
CA GLY A 46 21.47 4.42 -6.83
C GLY A 46 20.35 4.73 -5.85
N ASP A 47 19.15 4.96 -6.37
CA ASP A 47 17.98 5.21 -5.54
C ASP A 47 17.24 3.91 -5.13
N LEU A 48 16.12 4.03 -4.43
CA LEU A 48 15.31 2.87 -4.04
C LEU A 48 14.71 2.10 -5.22
N ASP A 49 14.52 2.75 -6.37
CA ASP A 49 14.03 2.10 -7.60
C ASP A 49 15.18 1.30 -8.26
N ASP A 50 16.40 1.84 -8.26
CA ASP A 50 17.63 1.12 -8.63
C ASP A 50 17.88 -0.10 -7.75
N TYR A 51 17.66 0.02 -6.45
CA TYR A 51 17.79 -1.11 -5.52
C TYR A 51 16.84 -2.24 -5.89
N THR A 52 15.61 -1.91 -6.30
CA THR A 52 14.62 -2.91 -6.73
C THR A 52 15.09 -3.65 -7.99
N ARG A 53 15.67 -2.92 -8.95
CA ARG A 53 16.28 -3.51 -10.16
C ARG A 53 17.47 -4.39 -9.80
N TRP A 54 18.37 -3.91 -8.94
CA TRP A 54 19.54 -4.64 -8.48
C TRP A 54 19.14 -5.94 -7.77
N LEU A 55 18.09 -5.91 -6.93
CA LEU A 55 17.60 -7.08 -6.21
C LEU A 55 17.03 -8.16 -7.15
N ALA A 56 16.37 -7.75 -8.23
CA ALA A 56 15.87 -8.67 -9.24
C ALA A 56 17.02 -9.39 -9.97
N ASP A 57 18.04 -8.64 -10.40
CA ASP A 57 19.24 -9.21 -11.04
C ASP A 57 20.05 -10.08 -10.08
N TYR A 58 20.19 -9.67 -8.82
CA TYR A 58 20.87 -10.43 -7.77
C TYR A 58 20.20 -11.80 -7.52
N ARG A 59 18.86 -11.84 -7.46
CA ARG A 59 18.11 -13.09 -7.33
C ARG A 59 18.26 -14.00 -8.55
N LEU A 60 18.36 -13.43 -9.75
CA LEU A 60 18.57 -14.19 -10.98
C LEU A 60 19.98 -14.83 -11.01
N ARG A 61 21.00 -14.10 -10.55
CA ARG A 61 22.39 -14.57 -10.48
C ARG A 61 22.63 -15.64 -9.42
N ASN A 62 21.98 -15.52 -8.27
CA ASN A 62 22.08 -16.47 -7.16
C ASN A 62 21.04 -17.59 -7.21
N ALA A 63 20.22 -17.66 -8.26
CA ALA A 63 19.39 -18.82 -8.52
C ALA A 63 20.28 -20.04 -8.85
N PRO A 64 20.02 -21.22 -8.26
CA PRO A 64 20.82 -22.41 -8.52
C PRO A 64 20.78 -22.75 -10.02
N VAL A 65 21.95 -22.72 -10.65
CA VAL A 65 22.14 -23.00 -12.08
C VAL A 65 21.80 -24.46 -12.36
N SER A 66 20.61 -24.72 -12.91
CA SER A 66 20.32 -25.98 -13.58
C SER A 66 20.98 -25.91 -14.97
N SER A 67 22.09 -26.63 -15.12
CA SER A 67 22.85 -26.71 -16.36
C SER A 67 22.11 -27.56 -17.40
N THR A 68 21.35 -26.92 -18.29
CA THR A 68 20.91 -27.56 -19.53
C THR A 68 20.88 -26.52 -20.67
N PRO A 69 21.66 -26.70 -21.75
CA PRO A 69 21.60 -25.79 -22.89
C PRO A 69 20.44 -26.21 -23.78
N VAL A 70 19.30 -25.52 -23.70
CA VAL A 70 18.18 -25.73 -24.63
C VAL A 70 17.57 -24.38 -25.01
N ASN A 71 17.76 -23.99 -26.27
CA ASN A 71 16.93 -23.07 -27.06
C ASN A 71 15.98 -22.13 -26.25
N ALA A 72 16.55 -21.12 -25.60
CA ALA A 72 15.84 -20.23 -24.67
C ALA A 72 14.84 -19.27 -25.35
N ASP A 73 15.10 -18.86 -26.60
CA ASP A 73 14.44 -17.69 -27.19
C ASP A 73 12.94 -17.87 -27.56
N LYS A 74 12.46 -19.12 -27.68
CA LYS A 74 11.03 -19.41 -27.94
C LYS A 74 10.26 -19.94 -26.74
N THR A 75 10.96 -20.55 -25.78
CA THR A 75 10.34 -21.10 -24.57
C THR A 75 10.11 -20.01 -23.53
N ASP A 76 11.05 -19.05 -23.41
CA ASP A 76 10.92 -17.91 -22.49
C ASP A 76 9.78 -16.98 -22.86
N LYS A 77 9.58 -16.67 -24.15
CA LYS A 77 8.44 -15.84 -24.59
C LYS A 77 7.09 -16.49 -24.31
N LYS A 78 7.00 -17.83 -24.34
CA LYS A 78 5.76 -18.55 -24.03
C LYS A 78 5.51 -18.59 -22.52
N ALA A 79 6.57 -18.78 -21.72
CA ALA A 79 6.52 -18.76 -20.27
C ALA A 79 6.17 -17.36 -19.72
N GLN A 80 6.82 -16.30 -20.22
CA GLN A 80 6.48 -14.91 -19.90
C GLN A 80 5.03 -14.56 -20.27
N ARG A 81 4.55 -14.97 -21.45
CA ARG A 81 3.14 -14.78 -21.83
C ARG A 81 2.18 -15.49 -20.88
N GLN A 82 2.52 -16.69 -20.43
CA GLN A 82 1.71 -17.44 -19.46
C GLN A 82 1.72 -16.79 -18.08
N GLN A 83 2.88 -16.30 -17.62
CA GLN A 83 3.01 -15.58 -16.35
C GLN A 83 2.23 -14.25 -16.38
N ALA A 84 2.38 -13.46 -17.44
CA ALA A 84 1.62 -12.22 -17.63
C ALA A 84 0.11 -12.48 -17.74
N ALA A 85 -0.30 -13.57 -18.38
CA ALA A 85 -1.72 -13.96 -18.44
C ALA A 85 -2.26 -14.39 -17.08
N ALA A 86 -1.50 -15.15 -16.30
CA ALA A 86 -1.86 -15.55 -14.94
C ALA A 86 -1.98 -14.34 -14.00
N LEU A 87 -1.03 -13.40 -14.07
CA LEU A 87 -1.04 -12.19 -13.26
C LEU A 87 -2.24 -11.29 -13.62
N ARG A 88 -2.54 -11.09 -14.92
CA ARG A 88 -3.78 -10.41 -15.35
C ARG A 88 -5.05 -11.04 -14.82
N GLN A 89 -5.08 -12.38 -14.73
CA GLN A 89 -6.23 -13.10 -14.20
C GLN A 89 -6.38 -12.90 -12.68
N GLN A 90 -5.27 -12.67 -11.97
CA GLN A 90 -5.25 -12.33 -10.54
C GLN A 90 -5.58 -10.86 -10.27
N LEU A 91 -5.30 -9.91 -11.18
CA LEU A 91 -5.71 -8.50 -11.01
C LEU A 91 -7.24 -8.31 -11.01
N ALA A 92 -7.96 -9.10 -11.82
CA ALA A 92 -9.41 -8.95 -11.98
C ALA A 92 -10.23 -9.09 -10.67
N PRO A 93 -10.00 -10.09 -9.80
CA PRO A 93 -10.68 -10.17 -8.50
C PRO A 93 -10.30 -9.03 -7.55
N HIS A 94 -9.03 -8.61 -7.49
CA HIS A 94 -8.61 -7.49 -6.64
C HIS A 94 -9.24 -6.16 -7.08
N LYS A 95 -9.38 -5.93 -8.39
CA LYS A 95 -10.07 -4.74 -8.90
C LYS A 95 -11.53 -4.73 -8.48
N ARG A 96 -12.20 -5.88 -8.57
CA ARG A 96 -13.59 -6.04 -8.12
C ARG A 96 -13.74 -5.84 -6.61
N GLU A 97 -12.73 -6.24 -5.83
CA GLU A 97 -12.68 -6.04 -4.39
C GLU A 97 -12.55 -4.54 -4.06
N ALA A 98 -11.65 -3.82 -4.71
CA ALA A 98 -11.53 -2.36 -4.57
C ALA A 98 -12.83 -1.64 -4.97
N ASP A 99 -13.42 -1.99 -6.12
CA ASP A 99 -14.71 -1.43 -6.56
C ASP A 99 -15.86 -1.72 -5.57
N LYS A 100 -15.80 -2.87 -4.88
CA LYS A 100 -16.80 -3.22 -3.86
C LYS A 100 -16.61 -2.39 -2.60
N LEU A 101 -15.38 -2.26 -2.12
CA LEU A 101 -15.04 -1.47 -0.94
C LEU A 101 -15.38 0.02 -1.14
N GLU A 102 -15.16 0.54 -2.35
CA GLU A 102 -15.57 1.90 -2.73
C GLU A 102 -17.10 2.10 -2.64
N ARG A 103 -17.88 1.13 -3.14
CA ARG A 103 -19.35 1.18 -3.01
C ARG A 103 -19.79 1.10 -1.56
N ASP A 104 -19.18 0.23 -0.76
CA ASP A 104 -19.49 0.09 0.65
C ASP A 104 -19.14 1.37 1.42
N LEU A 105 -18.05 2.05 1.09
CA LEU A 105 -17.69 3.38 1.60
C LEU A 105 -18.74 4.43 1.24
N GLY A 106 -19.18 4.48 -0.02
CA GLY A 106 -20.23 5.40 -0.46
C GLY A 106 -21.53 5.22 0.34
N LEU A 107 -21.92 3.97 0.61
CA LEU A 107 -23.11 3.66 1.42
C LEU A 107 -22.96 4.08 2.89
N VAL A 108 -21.76 3.91 3.48
CA VAL A 108 -21.50 4.34 4.86
C VAL A 108 -21.48 5.86 4.93
N ASN A 109 -20.85 6.54 3.99
CA ASN A 109 -20.84 8.01 3.89
C ASN A 109 -22.25 8.59 3.75
N GLU A 110 -23.11 7.99 2.90
CA GLU A 110 -24.49 8.44 2.75
C GLU A 110 -25.29 8.28 4.06
N LYS A 111 -25.07 7.19 4.81
CA LYS A 111 -25.70 7.00 6.12
C LYS A 111 -25.17 8.00 7.15
N LEU A 112 -23.86 8.25 7.13
CA LEU A 112 -23.21 9.19 8.03
C LEU A 112 -23.74 10.60 7.82
N ALA A 113 -23.87 11.03 6.57
CA ALA A 113 -24.48 12.31 6.19
C ALA A 113 -25.91 12.46 6.73
N LYS A 114 -26.74 11.42 6.63
CA LYS A 114 -28.12 11.44 7.18
C LYS A 114 -28.14 11.55 8.71
N VAL A 115 -27.23 10.86 9.39
CA VAL A 115 -27.11 10.95 10.86
C VAL A 115 -26.60 12.33 11.27
N GLU A 116 -25.64 12.91 10.54
CA GLU A 116 -25.11 14.24 10.82
C GLU A 116 -26.14 15.35 10.52
N GLU A 117 -26.94 15.19 9.47
CA GLU A 117 -28.09 16.08 9.21
C GLU A 117 -29.11 16.02 10.34
N ALA A 118 -29.43 14.81 10.84
CA ALA A 118 -30.29 14.66 12.01
C ALA A 118 -29.66 15.29 13.28
N LEU A 119 -28.35 15.14 13.49
CA LEU A 119 -27.64 15.75 14.62
C LEU A 119 -27.52 17.28 14.51
N ALA A 120 -27.66 17.86 13.32
CA ALA A 120 -27.67 19.30 13.10
C ALA A 120 -29.01 19.96 13.48
N ASP A 121 -30.09 19.18 13.63
CA ASP A 121 -31.37 19.69 14.08
C ASP A 121 -31.35 20.01 15.59
N SER A 122 -31.51 21.30 15.90
CA SER A 122 -31.52 21.83 17.27
C SER A 122 -32.60 21.22 18.17
N THR A 123 -33.70 20.72 17.61
CA THR A 123 -34.80 20.09 18.39
C THR A 123 -34.38 18.75 19.02
N ASN A 124 -33.37 18.07 18.47
CA ASN A 124 -32.87 16.81 19.01
C ASN A 124 -32.07 16.98 20.32
N TYR A 125 -31.70 18.22 20.69
CA TYR A 125 -31.01 18.51 21.96
C TYR A 125 -31.96 18.85 23.12
N GLU A 126 -33.28 18.84 22.88
CA GLU A 126 -34.27 19.01 23.92
C GLU A 126 -34.31 17.80 24.86
N ALA A 127 -34.67 18.03 26.13
CA ALA A 127 -34.72 16.98 27.16
C ALA A 127 -35.63 15.79 26.79
N ALA A 128 -36.66 16.04 25.96
CA ALA A 128 -37.58 15.01 25.46
C ALA A 128 -36.93 14.05 24.44
N ASN A 129 -35.86 14.46 23.77
CA ASN A 129 -35.20 13.71 22.69
C ASN A 129 -33.84 13.14 23.11
N LYS A 130 -33.52 13.15 24.41
CA LYS A 130 -32.21 12.74 24.95
C LYS A 130 -31.81 11.31 24.59
N ASP A 131 -32.77 10.38 24.56
CA ASP A 131 -32.51 8.99 24.17
C ASP A 131 -32.19 8.89 22.67
N LYS A 132 -32.96 9.58 21.83
CA LYS A 132 -32.73 9.66 20.38
C LYS A 132 -31.39 10.30 20.04
N LEU A 133 -31.00 11.37 20.75
CA LEU A 133 -29.69 12.00 20.59
C LEU A 133 -28.55 11.04 20.94
N ARG A 134 -28.69 10.30 22.04
CA ARG A 134 -27.69 9.30 22.44
C ARG A 134 -27.54 8.21 21.39
N ASP A 135 -28.64 7.73 20.84
CA ASP A 135 -28.65 6.69 19.81
C ASP A 135 -28.02 7.20 18.51
N LEU A 136 -28.33 8.44 18.08
CA LEU A 136 -27.70 9.07 16.91
C LEU A 136 -26.18 9.25 17.08
N LEU A 137 -25.72 9.68 18.26
CA LEU A 137 -24.29 9.80 18.55
C LEU A 137 -23.58 8.44 18.56
N ALA A 138 -24.23 7.41 19.10
CA ALA A 138 -23.71 6.05 19.08
C ALA A 138 -23.63 5.48 17.66
N GLU A 139 -24.66 5.75 16.83
CA GLU A 139 -24.69 5.37 15.42
C GLU A 139 -23.61 6.11 14.62
N GLN A 140 -23.45 7.42 14.83
CA GLN A 140 -22.38 8.22 14.22
C GLN A 140 -21.00 7.65 14.54
N ALA A 141 -20.72 7.38 15.82
CA ALA A 141 -19.44 6.81 16.24
C ALA A 141 -19.18 5.45 15.58
N LYS A 142 -20.20 4.58 15.52
CA LYS A 142 -20.10 3.27 14.86
C LYS A 142 -19.84 3.40 13.36
N LEU A 143 -20.53 4.32 12.69
CA LEU A 143 -20.36 4.56 11.26
C LEU A 143 -18.97 5.15 10.96
N LYS A 144 -18.44 6.06 11.79
CA LYS A 144 -17.07 6.61 11.64
C LYS A 144 -15.99 5.55 11.79
N VAL A 145 -16.14 4.64 12.77
CA VAL A 145 -15.22 3.50 12.90
C VAL A 145 -15.29 2.62 11.66
N ARG A 146 -16.50 2.32 11.18
CA ARG A 146 -16.69 1.47 10.01
C ARG A 146 -16.17 2.10 8.72
N GLU A 147 -16.33 3.40 8.58
CA GLU A 147 -15.76 4.20 7.48
C GLU A 147 -14.24 4.06 7.48
N SER A 148 -13.58 4.36 8.60
CA SER A 148 -12.12 4.23 8.72
C SER A 148 -11.62 2.81 8.38
N GLU A 149 -12.29 1.77 8.87
CA GLU A 149 -11.93 0.38 8.54
C GLU A 149 -12.06 0.07 7.04
N LEU A 150 -13.10 0.60 6.40
CA LEU A 150 -13.33 0.39 4.97
C LEU A 150 -12.35 1.22 4.12
N GLU A 151 -12.00 2.44 4.55
CA GLU A 151 -10.99 3.28 3.91
C GLU A 151 -9.62 2.59 3.95
N ASP A 152 -9.21 2.09 5.12
CA ASP A 152 -7.96 1.36 5.28
C ASP A 152 -7.94 0.11 4.37
N ALA A 153 -9.02 -0.67 4.36
CA ALA A 153 -9.12 -1.85 3.50
C ALA A 153 -9.09 -1.49 2.00
N TRP A 154 -9.76 -0.41 1.61
CA TRP A 154 -9.79 0.07 0.23
C TRP A 154 -8.43 0.55 -0.23
N MET A 155 -7.72 1.33 0.60
CA MET A 155 -6.36 1.78 0.33
C MET A 155 -5.41 0.59 0.16
N HIS A 156 -5.46 -0.39 1.06
CA HIS A 156 -4.66 -1.61 0.92
C HIS A 156 -4.96 -2.40 -0.35
N ALA A 157 -6.24 -2.49 -0.74
CA ALA A 157 -6.62 -3.16 -1.98
C ALA A 157 -6.09 -2.42 -3.23
N LEU A 158 -6.07 -1.08 -3.20
CA LEU A 158 -5.50 -0.26 -4.26
C LEU A 158 -3.97 -0.38 -4.33
N GLU A 159 -3.27 -0.35 -3.20
CA GLU A 159 -1.82 -0.56 -3.13
C GLU A 159 -1.41 -1.91 -3.72
N LEU A 160 -2.14 -2.98 -3.37
CA LEU A 160 -1.89 -4.32 -3.91
C LEU A 160 -2.16 -4.37 -5.42
N LEU A 161 -3.22 -3.69 -5.89
CA LEU A 161 -3.49 -3.59 -7.32
C LEU A 161 -2.37 -2.88 -8.07
N GLU A 162 -1.88 -1.77 -7.54
CA GLU A 162 -0.77 -1.00 -8.12
C GLU A 162 0.51 -1.84 -8.16
N SER A 163 0.84 -2.55 -7.07
CA SER A 163 2.03 -3.42 -7.05
C SER A 163 1.94 -4.55 -8.09
N MET A 164 0.78 -5.19 -8.22
CA MET A 164 0.57 -6.24 -9.21
C MET A 164 0.56 -5.70 -10.65
N GLN A 165 0.09 -4.47 -10.86
CA GLN A 165 0.20 -3.79 -12.16
C GLN A 165 1.65 -3.48 -12.51
N ALA A 166 2.44 -2.96 -11.56
CA ALA A 166 3.86 -2.69 -11.75
C ALA A 166 4.65 -3.98 -12.06
N GLU A 167 4.34 -5.09 -11.38
CA GLU A 167 4.93 -6.40 -11.70
C GLU A 167 4.58 -6.85 -13.12
N LEU A 168 3.33 -6.64 -13.56
CA LEU A 168 2.89 -6.98 -14.91
C LEU A 168 3.62 -6.15 -15.97
N GLU A 169 3.82 -4.86 -15.73
CA GLU A 169 4.57 -3.96 -16.62
C GLU A 169 6.05 -4.32 -16.67
N ALA A 170 6.64 -4.73 -15.56
CA ALA A 170 8.03 -5.21 -15.51
C ALA A 170 8.22 -6.56 -16.25
N LEU A 171 7.16 -7.36 -16.37
CA LEU A 171 7.15 -8.65 -17.08
C LEU A 171 6.85 -8.53 -18.59
N SER A 172 6.30 -7.39 -19.05
CA SER A 172 5.87 -7.17 -20.43
C SER A 172 6.93 -6.51 -21.30
#